data_AF-A0A9J6FA53-F1
#
_entry.id   AF-A0A9J6FA53-F1
#
_cell.length_a   1.000
_cell.length_b   1.000
_cell.length_c   1.000
_cell.angle_alpha   90.00
_cell.angle_beta   90.00
_cell.angle_gamma   90.00
#
_symmetry.space_group_name_H-M   'P 1'
#
loop_
_entity.id
_entity.type
_entity.pdbx_description
1 polymer ?
#
loop_
_entity_poly.entity_id
_entity_poly.type
_entity_poly.pdbx_seq_one_letter_code
_entity_poly.pdbx_strand_id
1 'polypeptide(L)'
;MARNQVLLHRAVGPDTRDCYLGGYDAICSLQGEIWHLCGVDNVFALLLSLFPDVREKTSDVSLPNKLIMFLFTMEHGLPFSAMAILFGIHETSAARICHAVLRTLADTISGWIYRLDRYATQKIFPECFKVNYPKCTLIVDCTEVRRKAPSDVRQQHVLFSSYKNGFALKFFVVIAPSGLIVFKSKANGGRCTDTHFVVPSEGFWKWLKKVTSSLQTKASQPL
;
A
#
# COMPACT_ATOMS: atom_id res chain seq x y z
N MET A 1 33.70 36.04 -15.35
CA MET A 1 32.83 35.40 -16.35
C MET A 1 31.46 35.20 -15.72
N ALA A 2 30.50 36.06 -16.06
CA ALA A 2 29.12 35.93 -15.59
C ALA A 2 28.48 34.70 -16.24
N ARG A 3 28.10 33.70 -15.44
CA ARG A 3 27.26 32.60 -15.90
C ARG A 3 25.88 33.19 -16.21
N ASN A 4 25.54 33.25 -17.50
CA ASN A 4 24.17 33.48 -17.94
C ASN A 4 23.28 32.38 -17.34
N GLN A 5 22.58 32.71 -16.25
CA GLN A 5 21.45 31.91 -15.82
C GLN A 5 20.34 32.12 -16.83
N VAL A 6 20.26 31.19 -17.80
CA VAL A 6 19.07 31.00 -18.60
C VAL A 6 17.94 30.73 -17.60
N LEU A 7 16.94 31.61 -17.57
CA LEU A 7 15.69 31.38 -16.85
C LEU A 7 15.04 30.14 -17.45
N LEU A 8 15.39 28.97 -16.93
CA LEU A 8 14.73 27.71 -17.26
C LEU A 8 13.25 27.90 -16.92
N HIS A 9 12.42 27.83 -17.96
CA HIS A 9 10.99 27.92 -17.84
C HIS A 9 10.52 26.85 -16.84
N ARG A 10 10.03 27.26 -15.66
CA ARG A 10 9.65 26.36 -14.54
C ARG A 10 8.70 25.22 -14.92
N ALA A 11 8.06 25.27 -16.09
CA ALA A 11 7.17 24.23 -16.56
C ALA A 11 7.86 23.06 -17.31
N VAL A 12 9.13 23.20 -17.70
CA VAL A 12 9.90 22.13 -18.36
C VAL A 12 10.97 21.60 -17.41
N GLY A 13 11.12 20.28 -17.36
CA GLY A 13 12.15 19.63 -16.54
C GLY A 13 13.56 19.98 -17.04
N PRO A 14 14.60 19.75 -16.22
CA PRO A 14 15.96 20.10 -16.59
C PRO A 14 16.43 19.32 -17.82
N ASP A 15 17.20 19.97 -18.70
CA ASP A 15 17.76 19.38 -19.93
C ASP A 15 18.78 18.27 -19.64
N THR A 16 19.32 18.24 -18.42
CA THR A 16 20.26 17.23 -17.90
C THR A 16 19.81 16.77 -16.52
N ARG A 17 20.00 15.48 -16.22
CA ARG A 17 19.61 14.86 -14.96
C ARG A 17 20.83 14.66 -14.07
N ASP A 18 21.12 15.63 -13.25
CA ASP A 18 22.05 15.44 -12.13
C ASP A 18 21.27 14.80 -10.98
N CYS A 19 21.28 13.46 -10.93
CA CYS A 19 20.67 12.70 -9.85
C CYS A 19 21.60 12.74 -8.64
N TYR A 20 21.21 13.46 -7.58
CA TYR A 20 22.04 13.60 -6.38
C TYR A 20 22.06 12.31 -5.52
N LEU A 21 21.00 11.51 -5.63
CA LEU A 21 20.96 10.15 -5.13
C LEU A 21 21.37 9.21 -6.27
N GLY A 22 22.44 8.42 -6.12
CA GLY A 22 22.92 7.52 -7.18
C GLY A 22 21.94 6.43 -7.64
N GLY A 23 20.72 6.39 -7.06
CA GLY A 23 19.65 5.49 -7.44
C GLY A 23 19.90 4.05 -7.01
N TYR A 24 19.14 3.14 -7.61
CA TYR A 24 19.23 1.70 -7.40
C TYR A 24 20.64 1.19 -7.69
N ASP A 25 21.27 1.63 -8.77
CA ASP A 25 22.60 1.15 -9.18
C ASP A 25 23.69 1.47 -8.13
N ALA A 26 23.52 2.56 -7.37
CA ALA A 26 24.44 2.92 -6.30
C ALA A 26 24.20 2.13 -4.99
N ILE A 27 22.98 1.64 -4.75
CA ILE A 27 22.61 0.99 -3.49
C ILE A 27 22.43 -0.54 -3.62
N CYS A 28 22.25 -1.07 -4.83
CA CYS A 28 21.97 -2.49 -5.04
C CYS A 28 23.16 -3.41 -4.74
N SER A 29 24.38 -2.86 -4.82
CA SER A 29 25.63 -3.57 -4.51
C SER A 29 26.00 -3.54 -3.02
N LEU A 30 25.31 -2.72 -2.22
CA LEU A 30 25.58 -2.53 -0.80
C LEU A 30 24.54 -3.29 0.03
N GLN A 31 25.02 -4.15 0.92
CA GLN A 31 24.15 -4.98 1.75
C GLN A 31 23.40 -4.12 2.78
N GLY A 32 22.06 -4.17 2.76
CA GLY A 32 21.21 -3.51 3.76
C GLY A 32 20.80 -2.07 3.46
N GLU A 33 21.40 -1.40 2.47
CA GLU A 33 21.07 0.00 2.15
C GLU A 33 19.62 0.19 1.69
N ILE A 34 19.07 -0.77 0.93
CA ILE A 34 17.65 -0.74 0.52
C ILE A 34 16.73 -0.81 1.75
N TRP A 35 17.08 -1.59 2.77
CA TRP A 35 16.32 -1.64 4.02
C TRP A 35 16.35 -0.29 4.74
N HIS A 36 17.53 0.33 4.86
CA HIS A 36 17.67 1.62 5.51
C HIS A 36 16.92 2.76 4.80
N LEU A 37 16.81 2.69 3.47
CA LEU A 37 16.18 3.73 2.66
C LEU A 37 14.68 3.52 2.43
N CYS A 38 14.25 2.26 2.33
CA CYS A 38 12.92 1.89 1.85
C CYS A 38 12.13 1.00 2.82
N GLY A 39 12.71 0.61 3.96
CA GLY A 39 12.06 -0.26 4.94
C GLY A 39 11.78 -1.68 4.43
N VAL A 40 12.44 -2.10 3.35
CA VAL A 40 12.27 -3.42 2.73
C VAL A 40 13.60 -4.00 2.27
N ASP A 41 13.76 -5.32 2.38
CA ASP A 41 14.93 -6.04 1.91
C ASP A 41 14.55 -7.03 0.78
N ASN A 42 14.29 -8.29 1.11
CA ASN A 42 13.91 -9.39 0.24
C ASN A 42 12.59 -9.11 -0.50
N VAL A 43 11.74 -8.26 0.09
CA VAL A 43 10.47 -7.84 -0.50
C VAL A 43 10.67 -6.90 -1.68
N PHE A 44 11.80 -6.17 -1.77
CA PHE A 44 12.05 -5.23 -2.87
C PHE A 44 12.07 -5.93 -4.23
N ALA A 45 12.81 -7.03 -4.35
CA ALA A 45 12.89 -7.82 -5.58
C ALA A 45 11.53 -8.42 -5.96
N LEU A 46 10.77 -8.89 -4.97
CA LEU A 46 9.40 -9.36 -5.17
C LEU A 46 8.51 -8.25 -5.72
N LEU A 47 8.51 -7.07 -5.10
CA LEU A 47 7.72 -5.92 -5.56
C LEU A 47 8.12 -5.50 -6.97
N LEU A 48 9.43 -5.47 -7.28
CA LEU A 48 9.93 -5.13 -8.61
C LEU A 48 9.42 -6.11 -9.67
N SER A 49 9.33 -7.41 -9.34
CA SER A 49 8.81 -8.43 -10.26
C SER A 49 7.31 -8.32 -10.56
N LEU A 50 6.55 -7.52 -9.79
CA LEU A 50 5.12 -7.30 -10.03
C LEU A 50 4.83 -6.28 -11.13
N PHE A 51 5.82 -5.51 -11.54
CA PHE A 51 5.62 -4.49 -12.56
C PHE A 51 5.65 -5.13 -13.96
N PRO A 52 4.77 -4.69 -14.87
CA PRO A 52 4.81 -5.17 -16.24
C PRO A 52 6.12 -4.76 -16.92
N ASP A 53 6.61 -5.60 -17.83
CA ASP A 53 7.74 -5.26 -18.69
C ASP A 53 7.34 -4.11 -19.63
N VAL A 54 7.70 -2.89 -19.25
CA VAL A 54 7.50 -1.69 -20.06
C VAL A 54 8.83 -1.29 -20.65
N ARG A 55 8.86 -1.06 -21.97
CA ARG A 55 10.03 -0.52 -22.65
C ARG A 55 10.24 0.94 -22.22
N GLU A 56 11.21 1.17 -21.34
CA GLU A 56 11.55 2.50 -20.86
C GLU A 56 12.40 3.25 -21.90
N LYS A 57 12.18 4.56 -22.06
CA LYS A 57 13.12 5.39 -22.83
C LYS A 57 14.40 5.57 -22.02
N THR A 58 15.54 5.75 -22.68
CA THR A 58 16.82 6.08 -22.02
C THR A 58 16.74 7.36 -21.19
N SER A 59 15.82 8.26 -21.56
CA SER A 59 15.51 9.48 -20.84
C SER A 59 14.48 9.31 -19.72
N ASP A 60 14.08 8.10 -19.31
CA ASP A 60 13.10 7.87 -18.24
C ASP A 60 13.79 7.50 -16.93
N VAL A 61 13.12 7.73 -15.80
CA VAL A 61 13.60 7.20 -14.52
C VAL A 61 13.43 5.68 -14.58
N SER A 62 14.47 4.92 -14.25
CA SER A 62 14.42 3.46 -14.31
C SER A 62 13.35 2.89 -13.38
N LEU A 63 12.77 1.75 -13.74
CA LEU A 63 11.76 1.09 -12.91
C LEU A 63 12.20 0.84 -11.45
N PRO A 64 13.42 0.34 -11.16
CA PRO A 64 13.89 0.21 -9.78
C PRO A 64 13.95 1.55 -9.04
N ASN A 65 14.36 2.63 -9.73
CA ASN A 65 14.37 3.97 -9.15
C ASN A 65 12.95 4.49 -8.89
N LYS A 66 11.98 4.21 -9.77
CA LYS A 66 10.58 4.53 -9.52
C LYS A 66 10.06 3.83 -8.26
N LEU A 67 10.43 2.56 -8.05
CA LEU A 67 10.05 1.80 -6.87
C LEU A 67 10.73 2.35 -5.60
N ILE A 68 12.04 2.63 -5.64
CA ILE A 68 12.74 3.30 -4.52
C ILE A 68 12.07 4.61 -4.18
N MET A 69 11.78 5.45 -5.18
CA MET A 69 11.13 6.74 -4.93
C MET A 69 9.82 6.60 -4.16
N PHE A 70 9.00 5.63 -4.55
CA PHE A 70 7.74 5.35 -3.88
C PHE A 70 7.96 4.84 -2.45
N LEU A 71 8.81 3.82 -2.26
CA LEU A 71 9.05 3.22 -0.94
C LEU A 71 9.73 4.20 0.02
N PHE A 72 10.70 4.97 -0.48
CA PHE A 72 11.36 6.02 0.28
C PHE A 72 10.35 7.10 0.73
N THR A 73 9.42 7.47 -0.15
CA THR A 73 8.32 8.38 0.21
C THR A 73 7.40 7.79 1.27
N MET A 74 7.09 6.49 1.21
CA MET A 74 6.21 5.81 2.15
C MET A 74 6.86 5.64 3.54
N GLU A 75 8.14 5.28 3.57
CA GLU A 75 8.89 5.02 4.81
C GLU A 75 9.16 6.33 5.58
N HIS A 76 9.55 7.40 4.87
CA HIS A 76 9.97 8.65 5.53
C HIS A 76 8.95 9.79 5.45
N GLY A 77 7.88 9.65 4.64
CA GLY A 77 6.85 10.68 4.50
C GLY A 77 7.34 11.98 3.85
N LEU A 78 8.38 11.91 3.02
CA LEU A 78 8.99 13.07 2.38
C LEU A 78 8.04 13.76 1.38
N PRO A 79 8.10 15.10 1.25
CA PRO A 79 7.34 15.80 0.22
C PRO A 79 7.92 15.50 -1.17
N PHE A 80 7.07 15.56 -2.20
CA PHE A 80 7.51 15.34 -3.58
C PHE A 80 8.54 16.37 -4.08
N SER A 81 8.59 17.56 -3.47
CA SER A 81 9.63 18.56 -3.72
C SER A 81 11.02 18.08 -3.28
N ALA A 82 11.13 17.34 -2.18
CA ALA A 82 12.39 16.73 -1.75
C ALA A 82 12.79 15.59 -2.69
N MET A 83 11.84 14.74 -3.08
CA MET A 83 12.08 13.66 -4.05
C MET A 83 12.53 14.19 -5.41
N ALA A 84 11.98 15.32 -5.85
CA ALA A 84 12.40 16.01 -7.06
C ALA A 84 13.88 16.41 -7.02
N ILE A 85 14.33 16.97 -5.89
CA ILE A 85 15.73 17.35 -5.70
C ILE A 85 16.62 16.09 -5.71
N LEU A 86 16.27 15.06 -4.93
CA LEU A 86 17.08 13.84 -4.80
C LEU A 86 17.28 13.12 -6.14
N PHE A 87 16.24 13.08 -6.98
CA PHE A 87 16.24 12.36 -8.25
C PHE A 87 16.50 13.25 -9.48
N GLY A 88 16.75 14.55 -9.30
CA GLY A 88 17.00 15.48 -10.42
C GLY A 88 15.82 15.60 -11.39
N ILE A 89 14.58 15.53 -10.89
CA ILE A 89 13.36 15.61 -11.69
C ILE A 89 12.43 16.71 -11.20
N HIS A 90 11.41 17.06 -11.98
CA HIS A 90 10.39 18.01 -11.55
C HIS A 90 9.45 17.42 -10.48
N GLU A 91 8.97 18.22 -9.53
CA GLU A 91 8.06 17.79 -8.44
C GLU A 91 6.80 17.09 -8.97
N THR A 92 6.19 17.63 -10.02
CA THR A 92 5.02 17.00 -10.64
C THR A 92 5.34 15.64 -11.26
N SER A 93 6.57 15.44 -11.76
CA SER A 93 7.03 14.14 -12.26
C SER A 93 7.23 13.16 -11.10
N ALA A 94 7.83 13.59 -9.99
CA ALA A 94 7.98 12.76 -8.79
C ALA A 94 6.62 12.28 -8.26
N ALA A 95 5.66 13.19 -8.15
CA ALA A 95 4.29 12.86 -7.73
C ALA A 95 3.62 11.87 -8.69
N ARG A 96 3.69 12.12 -10.01
CA ARG A 96 3.14 11.21 -11.04
C ARG A 96 3.74 9.81 -10.95
N ILE A 97 5.07 9.71 -10.78
CA ILE A 97 5.77 8.43 -10.63
C ILE A 97 5.25 7.69 -9.41
N CYS A 98 5.23 8.34 -8.23
CA CYS A 98 4.78 7.69 -7.00
C CYS A 98 3.31 7.23 -7.09
N HIS A 99 2.43 8.04 -7.69
CA HIS A 99 1.04 7.66 -7.91
C HIS A 99 0.87 6.52 -8.92
N ALA A 100 1.70 6.48 -9.98
CA ALA A 100 1.69 5.39 -10.94
C ALA A 100 2.13 4.07 -10.29
N VAL A 101 3.24 4.11 -9.54
CA VAL A 101 3.77 2.96 -8.79
C VAL A 101 2.74 2.45 -7.78
N LEU A 102 2.11 3.35 -7.01
CA LEU A 102 1.02 3.00 -6.09
C LEU A 102 -0.14 2.29 -6.78
N ARG A 103 -0.57 2.79 -7.95
CA ARG A 103 -1.68 2.18 -8.70
C ARG A 103 -1.31 0.77 -9.17
N THR A 104 -0.15 0.61 -9.78
CA THR A 104 0.32 -0.70 -10.26
C THR A 104 0.44 -1.72 -9.12
N LEU A 105 1.03 -1.31 -7.98
CA LEU A 105 1.12 -2.19 -6.81
C LEU A 105 -0.26 -2.50 -6.22
N ALA A 106 -1.15 -1.51 -6.13
CA ALA A 106 -2.50 -1.74 -5.62
C ALA A 106 -3.29 -2.73 -6.47
N ASP A 107 -3.18 -2.64 -7.80
CA ASP A 107 -3.88 -3.52 -8.73
C ASP A 107 -3.30 -4.94 -8.69
N THR A 108 -1.98 -5.08 -8.70
CA THR A 108 -1.29 -6.39 -8.66
C THR A 108 -1.50 -7.11 -7.32
N ILE A 109 -1.36 -6.41 -6.20
CA ILE A 109 -1.51 -6.98 -4.85
C ILE A 109 -2.98 -7.18 -4.49
N SER A 110 -3.94 -6.54 -5.19
CA SER A 110 -5.37 -6.75 -4.92
C SER A 110 -5.80 -8.22 -5.02
N GLY A 111 -5.13 -9.00 -5.88
CA GLY A 111 -5.34 -10.44 -6.03
C GLY A 111 -4.80 -11.29 -4.89
N TRP A 112 -3.96 -10.73 -4.01
CA TRP A 112 -3.35 -11.46 -2.89
C TRP A 112 -4.28 -11.59 -1.67
N ILE A 113 -5.44 -10.94 -1.69
CA ILE A 113 -6.46 -11.14 -0.66
C ILE A 113 -6.94 -12.59 -0.73
N TYR A 114 -6.55 -13.37 0.27
CA TYR A 114 -6.70 -14.81 0.26
C TYR A 114 -8.18 -15.20 0.28
N ARG A 115 -8.55 -16.15 -0.59
CA ARG A 115 -9.89 -16.73 -0.59
C ARG A 115 -9.92 -17.89 0.38
N LEU A 116 -10.66 -17.72 1.48
CA LEU A 116 -10.75 -18.70 2.55
C LEU A 116 -11.29 -20.05 2.04
N ASP A 117 -10.51 -21.11 2.22
CA ASP A 117 -10.97 -22.50 2.16
C ASP A 117 -10.81 -23.12 3.54
N ARG A 118 -11.93 -23.49 4.20
CA ARG A 118 -11.94 -23.90 5.62
C ARG A 118 -10.93 -25.01 5.92
N TYR A 119 -10.80 -25.99 5.03
CA TYR A 119 -9.92 -27.15 5.25
C TYR A 119 -8.45 -26.86 4.99
N ALA A 120 -8.13 -26.01 4.00
CA ALA A 120 -6.75 -25.60 3.74
C ALA A 120 -6.22 -24.66 4.84
N THR A 121 -7.11 -23.84 5.40
CA THR A 121 -6.70 -22.77 6.33
C THR A 121 -6.39 -23.30 7.73
N GLN A 122 -7.08 -24.31 8.25
CA GLN A 122 -6.78 -24.86 9.59
C GLN A 122 -5.39 -25.49 9.70
N LYS A 123 -4.86 -26.06 8.61
CA LYS A 123 -3.53 -26.68 8.61
C LYS A 123 -2.42 -25.66 8.90
N ILE A 124 -2.55 -24.46 8.34
CA ILE A 124 -1.59 -23.36 8.47
C ILE A 124 -1.80 -22.51 9.73
N PHE A 125 -2.78 -22.83 10.58
CA PHE A 125 -2.96 -22.10 11.83
C PHE A 125 -1.80 -22.36 12.80
N PRO A 126 -1.33 -21.31 13.52
CA PRO A 126 -0.43 -21.48 14.64
C PRO A 126 -1.03 -22.43 15.69
N GLU A 127 -0.17 -23.20 16.35
CA GLU A 127 -0.61 -24.22 17.31
C GLU A 127 -1.41 -23.60 18.48
N CYS A 128 -1.02 -22.40 18.93
CA CYS A 128 -1.75 -21.68 19.97
C CYS A 128 -3.22 -21.41 19.61
N PHE A 129 -3.53 -21.14 18.34
CA PHE A 129 -4.91 -20.96 17.89
C PHE A 129 -5.65 -22.29 17.80
N LYS A 130 -4.99 -23.37 17.37
CA LYS A 130 -5.60 -24.70 17.31
C LYS A 130 -5.99 -25.21 18.70
N VAL A 131 -5.14 -25.00 19.70
CA VAL A 131 -5.37 -25.44 21.08
C VAL A 131 -6.35 -24.52 21.82
N ASN A 132 -6.11 -23.21 21.81
CA ASN A 132 -6.87 -22.28 22.65
C ASN A 132 -8.18 -21.81 21.99
N TYR A 133 -8.22 -21.78 20.65
CA TYR A 133 -9.33 -21.23 19.88
C TYR A 133 -9.73 -22.11 18.68
N PRO A 134 -10.03 -23.41 18.87
CA PRO A 134 -10.26 -24.36 17.76
C PRO A 134 -11.42 -23.99 16.83
N LYS A 135 -12.36 -23.16 17.30
CA LYS A 135 -13.52 -22.68 16.54
C LYS A 135 -13.29 -21.33 15.85
N CYS A 136 -12.16 -20.67 16.13
CA CYS A 136 -11.83 -19.39 15.49
C CYS A 136 -11.46 -19.63 14.04
N THR A 137 -12.18 -19.00 13.12
CA THR A 137 -11.91 -19.08 11.67
C THR A 137 -11.47 -17.74 11.11
N LEU A 138 -11.91 -16.64 11.73
CA LEU A 138 -11.70 -15.27 11.28
C LEU A 138 -11.46 -14.39 12.51
N ILE A 139 -10.48 -13.51 12.39
CA ILE A 139 -10.18 -12.41 13.30
C ILE A 139 -10.57 -11.13 12.58
N VAL A 140 -11.28 -10.26 13.27
CA VAL A 140 -11.86 -9.06 12.69
C VAL A 140 -11.28 -7.86 13.42
N ASP A 141 -10.78 -6.87 12.67
CA ASP A 141 -10.22 -5.66 13.23
C ASP A 141 -10.53 -4.42 12.39
N CYS A 142 -10.68 -3.28 13.06
CA CYS A 142 -10.79 -1.98 12.42
C CYS A 142 -9.44 -1.26 12.50
N THR A 143 -8.81 -1.07 11.36
CA THR A 143 -7.52 -0.38 11.25
C THR A 143 -7.74 1.09 10.89
N GLU A 144 -6.97 1.97 11.52
CA GLU A 144 -7.02 3.41 11.29
C GLU A 144 -5.67 3.94 10.81
N VAL A 145 -5.67 4.69 9.72
CA VAL A 145 -4.49 5.36 9.17
C VAL A 145 -4.65 6.87 9.37
N ARG A 146 -3.72 7.46 10.13
CA ARG A 146 -3.69 8.91 10.35
C ARG A 146 -3.35 9.66 9.07
N ARG A 147 -3.92 10.86 8.93
CA ARG A 147 -3.73 11.73 7.78
C ARG A 147 -3.63 13.18 8.24
N LYS A 148 -2.90 14.01 7.47
CA LYS A 148 -2.90 15.47 7.62
C LYS A 148 -4.28 16.05 7.33
N ALA A 149 -4.61 17.18 7.98
CA ALA A 149 -5.90 17.84 7.80
C ALA A 149 -6.23 18.05 6.30
N PRO A 150 -7.38 17.55 5.81
CA PRO A 150 -7.81 17.86 4.45
C PRO A 150 -8.15 19.35 4.35
N SER A 151 -8.02 19.92 3.15
CA SER A 151 -8.36 21.32 2.90
C SER A 151 -9.86 21.58 2.90
N ASP A 152 -10.66 20.58 2.53
CA ASP A 152 -12.12 20.68 2.50
C ASP A 152 -12.75 20.40 3.87
N VAL A 153 -13.58 21.34 4.34
CA VAL A 153 -14.28 21.27 5.64
C VAL A 153 -15.20 20.05 5.73
N ARG A 154 -15.85 19.65 4.62
CA ARG A 154 -16.70 18.45 4.63
C ARG A 154 -15.87 17.20 4.88
N GLN A 155 -14.72 17.09 4.21
CA GLN A 155 -13.77 16.01 4.46
C GLN A 155 -13.20 16.06 5.88
N GLN A 156 -12.92 17.25 6.43
CA GLN A 156 -12.49 17.39 7.82
C GLN A 156 -13.52 16.79 8.78
N HIS A 157 -14.80 17.14 8.62
CA HIS A 157 -15.89 16.64 9.47
C HIS A 157 -16.05 15.10 9.41
N VAL A 158 -15.84 14.49 8.25
CA VAL A 158 -15.95 13.04 8.05
C VAL A 158 -14.72 12.30 8.59
N LEU A 159 -13.52 12.84 8.38
CA LEU A 159 -12.26 12.18 8.74
C LEU A 159 -11.87 12.39 10.21
N PHE A 160 -12.40 13.43 10.86
CA PHE A 160 -12.06 13.73 12.24
C PHE A 160 -12.58 12.66 13.20
N SER A 161 -11.65 11.98 13.87
CA SER A 161 -11.93 11.09 14.99
C SER A 161 -11.75 11.87 16.28
N SER A 162 -12.85 12.10 17.00
CA SER A 162 -12.82 12.72 18.33
C SER A 162 -11.96 11.90 19.30
N TYR A 163 -12.07 10.56 19.24
CA TYR A 163 -11.33 9.65 20.10
C TYR A 163 -9.81 9.73 19.90
N LYS A 164 -9.34 9.86 18.66
CA LYS A 164 -7.90 9.95 18.33
C LYS A 164 -7.38 11.39 18.25
N ASN A 165 -8.26 12.37 18.50
CA ASN A 165 -8.01 13.80 18.34
C ASN A 165 -7.25 14.14 17.04
N GLY A 166 -7.78 13.69 15.91
CA GLY A 166 -7.12 13.88 14.62
C GLY A 166 -7.88 13.31 13.44
N PHE A 167 -7.34 13.50 12.24
CA PHE A 167 -7.95 12.99 11.02
C PHE A 167 -7.42 11.60 10.69
N ALA A 168 -8.33 10.66 10.47
CA ALA A 168 -7.99 9.29 10.13
C ALA A 168 -8.89 8.76 9.02
N LEU A 169 -8.35 7.85 8.22
CA LEU A 169 -9.11 6.92 7.42
C LEU A 169 -9.25 5.63 8.21
N LYS A 170 -10.44 5.05 8.19
CA LYS A 170 -10.75 3.81 8.90
C LYS A 170 -11.19 2.75 7.92
N PHE A 171 -10.68 1.55 8.04
CA PHE A 171 -11.08 0.42 7.22
C PHE A 171 -11.11 -0.85 8.05
N PHE A 172 -11.95 -1.76 7.61
CA PHE A 172 -12.21 -3.02 8.27
C PHE A 172 -11.46 -4.14 7.55
N VAL A 173 -10.68 -4.90 8.29
CA VAL A 173 -9.88 -6.00 7.78
C VAL A 173 -10.31 -7.27 8.49
N VAL A 174 -10.39 -8.35 7.72
CA VAL A 174 -10.59 -9.69 8.25
C VAL A 174 -9.35 -10.50 7.94
N ILE A 175 -8.83 -11.16 8.97
CA ILE A 175 -7.57 -11.90 8.95
C ILE A 175 -7.88 -13.34 9.38
N ALA A 176 -7.32 -14.32 8.69
CA ALA A 176 -7.34 -15.70 9.16
C ALA A 176 -6.38 -15.85 10.36
N PRO A 177 -6.57 -16.82 11.27
CA PRO A 177 -5.61 -17.09 12.34
C PRO A 177 -4.17 -17.34 11.89
N SER A 178 -3.95 -17.68 10.61
CA SER A 178 -2.62 -17.76 9.99
C SER A 178 -1.96 -16.41 9.67
N GLY A 179 -2.64 -15.28 9.90
CA GLY A 179 -2.16 -13.94 9.55
C GLY A 179 -2.51 -13.49 8.13
N LEU A 180 -3.14 -14.34 7.32
CA LEU A 180 -3.54 -13.99 5.95
C LEU A 180 -4.74 -13.05 5.94
N ILE A 181 -4.65 -11.96 5.19
CA ILE A 181 -5.78 -11.05 4.97
C ILE A 181 -6.75 -11.71 3.99
N VAL A 182 -8.00 -11.89 4.42
CA VAL A 182 -9.06 -12.56 3.63
C VAL A 182 -10.15 -11.61 3.14
N PHE A 183 -10.25 -10.43 3.77
CA PHE A 183 -11.16 -9.38 3.35
C PHE A 183 -10.65 -8.01 3.79
N LYS A 184 -10.94 -7.00 2.97
CA LYS A 184 -10.82 -5.58 3.35
C LYS A 184 -12.06 -4.82 2.87
N SER A 185 -12.56 -3.91 3.69
CA SER A 185 -13.62 -2.99 3.29
C SER A 185 -13.08 -1.83 2.43
N LYS A 186 -14.00 -1.01 1.91
CA LYS A 186 -13.65 0.35 1.49
C LYS A 186 -13.24 1.17 2.72
N ALA A 187 -12.43 2.19 2.50
CA ALA A 187 -12.07 3.15 3.54
C ALA A 187 -13.26 4.09 3.84
N ASN A 188 -13.52 4.30 5.12
CA ASN A 188 -14.47 5.26 5.66
C ASN A 188 -13.71 6.35 6.44
N GLY A 189 -14.44 7.40 6.84
CA GLY A 189 -13.88 8.43 7.70
C GLY A 189 -13.60 7.93 9.12
N GLY A 190 -12.60 8.51 9.79
CA GLY A 190 -12.20 8.16 11.16
C GLY A 190 -13.29 8.37 12.22
N ARG A 191 -14.35 9.12 11.90
CA ARG A 191 -15.54 9.26 12.74
C ARG A 191 -16.42 8.00 12.78
N CYS A 192 -16.26 7.10 11.80
CA CYS A 192 -17.04 5.89 11.67
C CYS A 192 -16.79 4.93 12.85
N THR A 193 -17.87 4.39 13.43
CA THR A 193 -17.79 3.41 14.52
C THR A 193 -17.44 2.02 13.99
N ASP A 194 -16.80 1.19 14.81
CA ASP A 194 -16.46 -0.19 14.42
C ASP A 194 -17.71 -0.99 14.06
N THR A 195 -18.80 -0.75 14.81
CA THR A 195 -20.10 -1.38 14.58
C THR A 195 -20.65 -1.12 13.19
N HIS A 196 -20.34 0.02 12.57
CA HIS A 196 -20.82 0.37 11.23
C HIS A 196 -20.40 -0.68 10.19
N PHE A 197 -19.18 -1.20 10.27
CA PHE A 197 -18.67 -2.20 9.33
C PHE A 197 -19.29 -3.59 9.51
N VAL A 198 -19.87 -3.84 10.70
CA VAL A 198 -20.52 -5.10 11.07
C VAL A 198 -22.04 -4.99 10.90
N VAL A 199 -22.58 -3.94 10.27
CA VAL A 199 -24.01 -3.85 9.95
C VAL A 199 -24.31 -4.57 8.62
N PRO A 200 -25.43 -5.32 8.48
CA PRO A 200 -25.81 -6.05 7.26
C PRO A 200 -25.85 -5.25 5.95
N SER A 201 -25.94 -3.92 6.03
CA SER A 201 -25.93 -3.02 4.88
C SER A 201 -24.56 -2.93 4.19
N GLU A 202 -23.48 -3.33 4.87
CA GLU A 202 -22.12 -3.18 4.39
C GLU A 202 -21.58 -4.40 3.63
N GLY A 203 -20.51 -4.18 2.87
CA GLY A 203 -19.90 -5.20 2.01
C GLY A 203 -19.43 -6.47 2.73
N PHE A 204 -19.15 -6.39 4.03
CA PHE A 204 -18.69 -7.52 4.83
C PHE A 204 -19.73 -8.65 4.93
N TRP A 205 -21.00 -8.37 5.24
CA TRP A 205 -22.01 -9.43 5.37
C TRP A 205 -22.32 -10.09 4.04
N LYS A 206 -22.32 -9.32 2.94
CA LYS A 206 -22.48 -9.86 1.59
C LYS A 206 -21.31 -10.79 1.24
N TRP A 207 -20.09 -10.41 1.60
CA TRP A 207 -18.91 -11.26 1.46
C TRP A 207 -19.00 -12.52 2.34
N LEU A 208 -19.37 -12.37 3.61
CA LEU A 208 -19.48 -13.47 4.56
C LEU A 208 -20.49 -14.52 4.10
N LYS A 209 -21.68 -14.10 3.64
CA LYS A 209 -22.70 -14.99 3.08
C LYS A 209 -22.21 -15.76 1.86
N LYS A 210 -21.42 -15.11 0.98
CA LYS A 210 -20.82 -15.75 -0.20
C LYS A 210 -19.78 -16.80 0.19
N VAL A 211 -18.98 -16.49 1.21
CA VAL A 211 -17.96 -17.42 1.72
C VAL A 211 -18.63 -18.61 2.40
N THR A 212 -19.58 -18.39 3.30
CA THR A 212 -20.28 -19.48 4.01
C THR A 212 -21.06 -20.40 3.08
N SER A 213 -21.73 -19.86 2.05
CA SER A 213 -22.45 -20.68 1.05
C SER A 213 -21.49 -21.52 0.19
N SER A 214 -20.35 -20.95 -0.22
CA SER A 214 -19.31 -21.67 -0.98
C SER A 214 -18.64 -22.79 -0.18
N LEU A 215 -18.59 -22.64 1.14
CA LEU A 215 -18.02 -23.63 2.05
C LEU A 215 -19.01 -24.73 2.44
N GLN A 216 -20.32 -24.51 2.29
CA GLN A 216 -21.34 -25.56 2.47
C GLN A 216 -21.38 -26.47 1.25
N THR A 217 -21.27 -25.91 0.04
CA THR A 217 -21.26 -26.67 -1.22
C THR A 217 -20.03 -27.57 -1.36
N LYS A 218 -18.84 -27.14 -0.93
CA LYS A 218 -17.63 -27.98 -0.91
C LYS A 218 -17.67 -29.12 0.11
N ALA A 219 -18.42 -28.98 1.20
CA ALA A 219 -18.53 -30.03 2.22
C ALA A 219 -19.47 -31.18 1.79
N SER A 220 -20.24 -31.00 0.72
CA SER A 220 -21.21 -31.97 0.20
C SER A 220 -20.70 -32.79 -0.99
N GLN A 221 -19.46 -32.56 -1.44
CA GLN A 221 -18.82 -33.39 -2.47
C GLN A 221 -18.14 -34.58 -1.78
N PRO A 222 -18.57 -35.84 -2.04
CA PRO A 222 -17.82 -37.00 -1.58
C PRO A 222 -16.48 -37.07 -2.29
N LEU A 223 -15.46 -37.53 -1.56
CA LEU A 223 -14.13 -37.89 -2.08
C LEU A 223 -14.23 -38.89 -3.24
#